data_AF-A0A453D5D1-F1
#
_entry.id   AF-A0A453D5D1-F1
#
_cell.length_a   1.000
_cell.length_b   1.000
_cell.length_c   1.000
_cell.angle_alpha   90.00
_cell.angle_beta   90.00
_cell.angle_gamma   90.00
#
_symmetry.space_group_name_H-M   'P 1'
#
loop_
_entity.id
_entity.type
_entity.pdbx_description
1 polymer ?
#
loop_
_entity_poly.entity_id
_entity_poly.type
_entity_poly.pdbx_seq_one_letter_code
_entity_poly.pdbx_strand_id
1 'polypeptide(L)'
;SAFPIGTEWENIDKIKEFNWNFENLEKALEEGGKLYGKTVYVFGSTEPQLLNVDGESKIVLIPVVVAVDCPFPPSDKIGINSVQRENEEIVPMRAMKMAWVPYVPLEDRLSRIDSLKTKIFTLGCTQRRSALKHLKEERVKKFDYCMPYYMPLSPPEDEDDTVVNIMYPLEPPIVCDFDWEMDDMEDFIDEKVKDEVLPEDEKEKFKDFIKERVRERKRELKQVRNQAKC
;
A
#
# COMPACT_ATOMS: atom_id res chain seq x y z
N SER A 1 15.92 13.03 -10.90
CA SER A 1 15.77 11.77 -10.14
C SER A 1 14.34 11.67 -9.66
N ALA A 2 13.77 10.47 -9.60
CA ALA A 2 12.47 10.25 -8.99
C ALA A 2 12.58 10.51 -7.47
N PHE A 3 11.59 11.17 -6.89
CA PHE A 3 11.52 11.37 -5.45
C PHE A 3 11.19 10.04 -4.75
N PRO A 4 11.91 9.63 -3.69
CA PRO A 4 11.61 8.42 -2.93
C PRO A 4 10.40 8.68 -2.02
N ILE A 5 9.20 8.47 -2.58
CA ILE A 5 7.94 8.72 -1.88
C ILE A 5 7.75 7.69 -0.75
N GLY A 6 7.24 8.14 0.40
CA GLY A 6 7.07 7.28 1.58
C GLY A 6 8.37 6.96 2.32
N THR A 7 9.52 7.51 1.89
CA THR A 7 10.76 7.40 2.65
C THR A 7 10.90 8.58 3.61
N GLU A 8 11.14 8.27 4.89
CA GLU A 8 11.40 9.27 5.92
C GLU A 8 12.53 10.23 5.50
N TRP A 9 12.29 11.53 5.65
CA TRP A 9 13.24 12.56 5.20
C TRP A 9 14.63 12.46 5.80
N GLU A 10 14.73 11.95 7.03
CA GLU A 10 16.00 11.75 7.72
C GLU A 10 16.83 10.62 7.10
N ASN A 11 16.15 9.71 6.42
CA ASN A 11 16.69 8.48 5.86
C ASN A 11 17.01 8.58 4.36
N ILE A 12 16.52 9.60 3.65
CA ILE A 12 16.75 9.78 2.21
C ILE A 12 18.24 9.78 1.84
N ASP A 13 19.11 10.37 2.66
CA ASP A 13 20.55 10.40 2.37
C ASP A 13 21.21 9.02 2.53
N LYS A 14 20.65 8.13 3.36
CA LYS A 14 21.15 6.76 3.56
C LYS A 14 21.04 5.92 2.29
N ILE A 15 20.11 6.26 1.39
CA ILE A 15 19.99 5.60 0.08
C ILE A 15 21.31 5.72 -0.71
N LYS A 16 22.08 6.80 -0.54
CA LYS A 16 23.32 7.04 -1.28
C LYS A 16 24.54 6.32 -0.69
N GLU A 17 24.38 5.59 0.41
CA GLU A 17 25.47 4.86 1.05
C GLU A 17 26.00 3.72 0.16
N PHE A 18 25.16 3.21 -0.74
CA PHE A 18 25.49 2.13 -1.66
C PHE A 18 25.39 2.60 -3.11
N ASN A 19 26.19 1.96 -3.97
CA ASN A 19 26.10 2.18 -5.41
C ASN A 19 25.06 1.21 -6.01
N TRP A 20 23.82 1.67 -6.12
CA TRP A 20 22.72 0.88 -6.67
C TRP A 20 22.81 0.77 -8.19
N ASN A 21 22.66 -0.45 -8.72
CA ASN A 21 22.63 -0.71 -10.15
C ASN A 21 21.16 -0.83 -10.62
N PHE A 22 20.79 -0.03 -11.63
CA PHE A 22 19.46 -0.04 -12.26
C PHE A 22 19.51 -0.41 -13.75
N GLU A 23 20.56 -1.10 -14.21
CA GLU A 23 20.71 -1.58 -15.60
C GLU A 23 19.49 -2.36 -16.10
N ASN A 24 18.77 -3.04 -15.20
CA ASN A 24 17.54 -3.75 -15.55
C ASN A 24 16.44 -2.79 -16.04
N LEU A 25 16.33 -1.61 -15.43
CA LEU A 25 15.40 -0.56 -15.85
C LEU A 25 15.88 0.10 -17.14
N GLU A 26 17.19 0.36 -17.26
CA GLU A 26 17.79 0.91 -18.48
C GLU A 26 17.51 0.02 -19.69
N LYS A 27 17.83 -1.29 -19.59
CA LYS A 27 17.54 -2.29 -20.63
C LYS A 27 16.05 -2.40 -20.96
N ALA A 28 15.17 -2.14 -20.00
CA ALA A 28 13.73 -2.13 -20.26
C ALA A 28 13.29 -0.91 -21.09
N LEU A 29 14.00 0.23 -20.97
CA LEU A 29 13.70 1.49 -21.63
C LEU A 29 14.40 1.66 -22.99
N GLU A 30 15.52 0.96 -23.22
CA GLU A 30 16.29 0.95 -24.48
C GLU A 30 15.57 0.25 -25.63
N GLU A 31 16.04 0.47 -26.88
CA GLU A 31 15.46 -0.15 -28.07
C GLU A 31 15.41 -1.68 -27.97
N GLY A 32 14.22 -2.26 -28.20
CA GLY A 32 13.95 -3.69 -27.99
C GLY A 32 13.53 -4.06 -26.55
N GLY A 33 13.62 -3.12 -25.61
CA GLY A 33 13.14 -3.25 -24.24
C GLY A 33 11.61 -3.18 -24.11
N LYS A 34 11.08 -3.75 -23.01
CA LYS A 34 9.62 -3.88 -22.78
C LYS A 34 8.88 -2.56 -22.61
N LEU A 35 9.58 -1.48 -22.27
CA LEU A 35 9.05 -0.13 -22.05
C LEU A 35 9.42 0.84 -23.18
N TYR A 36 10.18 0.39 -24.18
CA TYR A 36 10.57 1.22 -25.31
C TYR A 36 9.37 1.69 -26.12
N GLY A 37 9.36 2.97 -26.49
CA GLY A 37 8.27 3.57 -27.28
C GLY A 37 6.99 3.85 -26.49
N LYS A 38 6.98 3.57 -25.17
CA LYS A 38 5.80 3.72 -24.33
C LYS A 38 5.77 5.05 -23.59
N THR A 39 4.62 5.34 -22.98
CA THR A 39 4.50 6.41 -21.98
C THR A 39 4.61 5.79 -20.59
N VAL A 40 5.65 6.17 -19.86
CA VAL A 40 6.03 5.52 -18.61
C VAL A 40 6.03 6.54 -17.48
N TYR A 41 5.35 6.21 -16.39
CA TYR A 41 5.33 7.00 -15.15
C TYR A 41 6.16 6.28 -14.09
N VAL A 42 7.14 6.98 -13.52
CA VAL A 42 8.16 6.42 -12.65
C VAL A 42 8.10 7.11 -11.28
N PHE A 43 8.06 6.33 -10.22
CA PHE A 43 8.26 6.85 -8.86
C PHE A 43 9.24 5.96 -8.09
N GLY A 44 9.97 6.57 -7.16
CA GLY A 44 10.88 5.86 -6.27
C GLY A 44 10.23 5.61 -4.92
N SER A 45 10.63 4.56 -4.22
CA SER A 45 10.34 4.27 -2.83
C SER A 45 11.57 3.58 -2.21
N THR A 46 11.47 3.15 -0.95
CA THR A 46 12.50 2.35 -0.27
C THR A 46 11.89 1.19 0.47
N GLU A 47 12.56 0.03 0.42
CA GLU A 47 12.24 -1.13 1.23
C GLU A 47 13.35 -1.37 2.26
N PRO A 48 13.08 -1.21 3.57
CA PRO A 48 14.05 -1.50 4.61
C PRO A 48 14.28 -3.01 4.73
N GLN A 49 15.55 -3.42 4.73
CA GLN A 49 15.95 -4.81 4.93
C GLN A 49 17.09 -4.89 5.96
N LEU A 50 17.07 -5.91 6.82
CA LEU A 50 18.18 -6.20 7.74
C LEU A 50 19.23 -7.04 7.00
N LEU A 51 20.38 -6.43 6.71
CA LEU A 51 21.46 -7.06 5.96
C LEU A 51 22.75 -7.11 6.78
N ASN A 52 23.59 -8.10 6.50
CA ASN A 52 24.97 -8.12 6.99
C ASN A 52 25.85 -7.34 6.00
N VAL A 53 26.39 -6.20 6.43
CA VAL A 53 27.26 -5.33 5.64
C VAL A 53 28.59 -5.25 6.37
N ASP A 54 29.67 -5.70 5.72
CA ASP A 54 31.03 -5.70 6.26
C ASP A 54 31.16 -6.38 7.65
N GLY A 55 30.33 -7.38 7.94
CA GLY A 55 30.34 -8.12 9.20
C GLY A 55 29.40 -7.55 10.27
N GLU A 56 28.74 -6.42 10.01
CA GLU A 56 27.78 -5.79 10.92
C GLU A 56 26.33 -5.94 10.43
N SER A 57 25.41 -6.18 11.36
CA SER A 57 23.98 -6.22 11.05
C SER A 57 23.44 -4.79 10.96
N LYS A 58 22.97 -4.40 9.77
CA LYS A 58 22.54 -3.04 9.46
C LYS A 58 21.19 -3.04 8.74
N ILE A 59 20.32 -2.10 9.11
CA ILE A 59 19.10 -1.82 8.34
C ILE A 59 19.51 -0.99 7.11
N VAL A 60 19.35 -1.58 5.93
CA VAL A 60 19.64 -0.96 4.63
C VAL A 60 18.33 -0.59 3.96
N LEU A 61 18.22 0.65 3.50
CA LEU A 61 17.07 1.14 2.74
C LEU A 61 17.31 0.90 1.25
N ILE A 62 16.80 -0.21 0.75
CA ILE A 62 16.96 -0.58 -0.64
C ILE A 62 16.03 0.31 -1.48
N PRO A 63 16.55 1.12 -2.42
CA PRO A 63 15.70 1.92 -3.28
C PRO A 63 14.96 1.04 -4.27
N VAL A 64 13.66 1.27 -4.37
CA VAL A 64 12.78 0.60 -5.34
C VAL A 64 12.31 1.65 -6.34
N VAL A 65 12.38 1.32 -7.63
CA VAL A 65 11.85 2.17 -8.70
C VAL A 65 10.71 1.43 -9.37
N VAL A 66 9.53 2.03 -9.32
CA VAL A 66 8.33 1.49 -9.95
C VAL A 66 8.09 2.25 -11.25
N ALA A 67 8.03 1.52 -12.36
CA ALA A 67 7.75 2.05 -13.69
C ALA A 67 6.41 1.52 -14.18
N VAL A 68 5.47 2.43 -14.41
CA VAL A 68 4.10 2.12 -14.83
C VAL A 68 3.93 2.51 -16.29
N ASP A 69 3.71 1.52 -17.14
CA ASP A 69 3.27 1.71 -18.53
C ASP A 69 1.81 2.17 -18.53
N CYS A 70 1.57 3.44 -18.82
CA CYS A 70 0.23 4.00 -18.82
C CYS A 70 0.07 5.03 -19.96
N PRO A 71 -0.93 4.88 -20.84
CA PRO A 71 -1.12 5.82 -21.95
C PRO A 71 -1.65 7.19 -21.49
N PHE A 72 -2.15 7.30 -20.26
CA PHE A 72 -2.64 8.54 -19.65
C PHE A 72 -1.98 8.77 -18.28
N PRO A 73 -1.95 10.02 -17.76
CA PRO A 73 -1.41 10.29 -16.44
C PRO A 73 -2.10 9.46 -15.35
N PRO A 74 -1.34 8.81 -14.45
CA PRO A 74 -1.88 8.31 -13.20
C PRO A 74 -2.54 9.44 -12.41
N SER A 75 -3.33 9.06 -11.42
CA SER A 75 -3.97 9.98 -10.47
C SER A 75 -3.05 11.12 -10.02
N ASP A 76 -3.62 12.31 -9.88
CA ASP A 76 -2.99 13.49 -9.30
C ASP A 76 -3.18 13.56 -7.78
N LYS A 77 -3.51 12.44 -7.14
CA LYS A 77 -3.73 12.29 -5.70
C LYS A 77 -2.65 11.41 -5.05
N ILE A 78 -2.50 11.62 -3.75
CA ILE A 78 -1.63 10.89 -2.83
C ILE A 78 -2.50 10.25 -1.76
N GLY A 79 -2.30 8.96 -1.53
CA GLY A 79 -2.82 8.26 -0.36
C GLY A 79 -1.86 8.41 0.80
N ILE A 80 -2.37 8.58 2.01
CA ILE A 80 -1.58 8.66 3.23
C ILE A 80 -2.04 7.52 4.13
N ASN A 81 -1.23 6.47 4.19
CA ASN A 81 -1.54 5.23 4.91
C ASN A 81 -0.60 5.11 6.10
N SER A 82 -1.13 5.35 7.30
CA SER A 82 -0.40 5.14 8.55
C SER A 82 -1.02 3.98 9.29
N VAL A 83 -0.19 3.05 9.80
CA VAL A 83 -0.63 1.90 10.61
C VAL A 83 -1.45 2.33 11.84
N GLN A 84 -1.31 3.59 12.28
CA GLN A 84 -2.04 4.16 13.42
C GLN A 84 -3.36 4.82 13.03
N ARG A 85 -3.70 4.90 11.74
CA ARG A 85 -4.92 5.54 11.24
C ARG A 85 -5.91 4.47 10.78
N GLU A 86 -7.15 4.63 11.21
CA GLU A 86 -8.27 3.76 10.84
C GLU A 86 -8.66 3.89 9.37
N ASN A 87 -8.38 5.03 8.73
CA ASN A 87 -8.77 5.31 7.35
C ASN A 87 -7.63 5.96 6.54
N GLU A 88 -7.53 5.60 5.26
CA GLU A 88 -6.67 6.26 4.27
C GLU A 88 -7.09 7.72 4.08
N GLU A 89 -6.14 8.65 4.17
CA GLU A 89 -6.37 10.05 3.80
C GLU A 89 -5.91 10.30 2.36
N ILE A 90 -6.84 10.62 1.46
CA ILE A 90 -6.54 10.94 0.06
C ILE A 90 -6.44 12.45 -0.11
N VAL A 91 -5.27 12.95 -0.54
CA VAL A 91 -5.00 14.38 -0.76
C VAL A 91 -4.52 14.66 -2.18
N PRO A 92 -4.78 15.86 -2.74
CA PRO A 92 -4.18 16.26 -4.01
C PRO A 92 -2.64 16.36 -3.93
N MET A 93 -1.91 15.86 -4.92
CA MET A 93 -0.44 15.93 -5.02
C MET A 93 0.09 17.36 -4.85
N ARG A 94 -0.61 18.34 -5.43
CA ARG A 94 -0.28 19.77 -5.30
C ARG A 94 -0.18 20.24 -3.85
N ALA A 95 -1.02 19.71 -2.96
CA ALA A 95 -0.99 20.06 -1.54
C ALA A 95 0.33 19.60 -0.93
N MET A 96 0.82 18.41 -1.33
CA MET A 96 2.10 17.83 -0.92
C MET A 96 3.31 18.38 -1.71
N LYS A 97 3.11 19.40 -2.56
CA LYS A 97 4.14 19.94 -3.48
C LYS A 97 4.74 18.89 -4.42
N MET A 98 3.92 17.91 -4.78
CA MET A 98 4.25 16.82 -5.69
C MET A 98 3.54 17.00 -7.03
N ALA A 99 4.13 16.42 -8.08
CA ALA A 99 3.52 16.33 -9.41
C ALA A 99 4.26 15.29 -10.26
N TRP A 100 3.57 14.73 -11.26
CA TRP A 100 4.21 14.06 -12.39
C TRP A 100 4.93 15.10 -13.24
N VAL A 101 6.24 14.98 -13.36
CA VAL A 101 7.07 15.90 -14.15
C VAL A 101 7.78 15.13 -15.26
N PRO A 102 7.85 15.67 -16.49
CA PRO A 102 8.56 15.00 -17.57
C PRO A 102 10.03 14.84 -17.19
N TYR A 103 10.56 13.64 -17.39
CA TYR A 103 11.97 13.36 -17.27
C TYR A 103 12.67 13.71 -18.58
N VAL A 104 13.70 14.53 -18.49
CA VAL A 104 14.57 14.88 -19.62
C VAL A 104 15.94 14.29 -19.34
N PRO A 105 16.39 13.28 -20.10
CA PRO A 105 17.74 12.73 -19.98
C PRO A 105 18.79 13.83 -20.09
N LEU A 106 19.90 13.69 -19.36
CA LEU A 106 20.95 14.72 -19.31
C LEU A 106 21.54 14.99 -20.70
N GLU A 107 21.71 13.94 -21.50
CA GLU A 107 22.24 13.96 -22.87
C GLU A 107 21.30 14.67 -23.85
N ASP A 108 20.01 14.68 -23.55
CA ASP A 108 18.92 15.15 -24.42
C ASP A 108 18.32 16.49 -23.98
N ARG A 109 18.98 17.24 -23.08
CA ARG A 109 18.44 18.52 -22.57
C ARG A 109 18.22 19.60 -23.63
N LEU A 110 18.77 19.42 -24.83
CA LEU A 110 18.57 20.30 -25.98
C LEU A 110 17.47 19.81 -26.95
N SER A 111 17.01 18.57 -26.82
CA SER A 111 15.96 18.00 -27.67
C SER A 111 14.56 18.26 -27.09
N ARG A 112 13.54 18.30 -27.96
CA ARG A 112 12.15 18.45 -27.52
C ARG A 112 11.67 17.11 -26.96
N ILE A 113 11.02 17.10 -25.81
CA ILE A 113 10.43 15.88 -25.21
C ILE A 113 9.57 15.09 -26.20
N ASP A 114 8.87 15.78 -27.11
CA ASP A 114 8.04 15.15 -28.16
C ASP A 114 8.84 14.31 -29.18
N SER A 115 10.16 14.53 -29.27
CA SER A 115 11.05 13.76 -30.14
C SER A 115 11.57 12.47 -29.50
N LEU A 116 11.39 12.31 -28.19
CA LEU A 116 11.76 11.09 -27.48
C LEU A 116 10.79 9.96 -27.83
N LYS A 117 11.34 8.79 -28.18
CA LYS A 117 10.55 7.59 -28.49
C LYS A 117 9.78 7.11 -27.27
N THR A 118 10.46 7.02 -26.14
CA THR A 118 9.85 6.69 -24.84
C THR A 118 9.62 7.98 -24.07
N LYS A 119 8.37 8.24 -23.69
CA LYS A 119 8.01 9.43 -22.89
C LYS A 119 8.01 9.04 -21.42
N ILE A 120 8.94 9.60 -20.65
CA ILE A 120 9.10 9.26 -19.23
C ILE A 120 8.64 10.45 -18.39
N PHE A 121 7.81 10.18 -17.39
CA PHE A 121 7.41 11.12 -16.36
C PHE A 121 7.84 10.57 -15.01
N THR A 122 8.45 11.40 -14.17
CA THR A 122 8.84 11.02 -12.81
C THR A 122 7.96 11.72 -11.79
N LEU A 123 7.61 11.06 -10.68
CA LEU A 123 7.02 11.74 -9.54
C LEU A 123 8.08 12.61 -8.87
N GLY A 124 7.89 13.92 -8.95
CA GLY A 124 8.76 14.92 -8.34
C GLY A 124 8.14 15.50 -7.09
N CYS A 125 8.99 15.93 -6.15
CA CYS A 125 8.60 16.71 -4.98
C CYS A 125 9.46 17.98 -4.91
N THR A 126 8.81 19.15 -4.86
CA THR A 126 9.51 20.45 -4.76
C THR A 126 9.66 20.93 -3.32
N GLN A 127 9.15 20.17 -2.34
CA GLN A 127 9.35 20.44 -0.92
C GLN A 127 10.82 20.25 -0.56
N ARG A 128 11.46 21.31 -0.04
CA ARG A 128 12.86 21.25 0.41
C ARG A 128 12.94 20.74 1.85
N ARG A 129 13.98 19.94 2.16
CA ARG A 129 14.24 19.43 3.52
C ARG A 129 14.36 20.55 4.55
N SER A 130 15.02 21.66 4.22
CA SER A 130 15.14 22.81 5.13
C SER A 130 13.81 23.46 5.48
N ALA A 131 12.86 23.48 4.54
CA ALA A 131 11.53 24.05 4.76
C ALA A 131 10.63 23.14 5.63
N LEU A 132 11.00 21.88 5.86
CA LEU A 132 10.26 20.98 6.75
C LEU A 132 10.37 21.40 8.22
N LYS A 133 11.49 22.02 8.61
CA LYS A 133 11.73 22.51 9.98
C LYS A 133 10.70 23.54 10.45
N HIS A 134 9.98 24.16 9.52
CA HIS A 134 8.95 25.16 9.79
C HIS A 134 7.52 24.60 9.67
N LEU A 135 7.37 23.31 9.36
CA LEU A 135 6.08 22.64 9.30
C LEU A 135 5.76 21.99 10.65
N LYS A 136 4.46 21.82 10.93
CA LYS A 136 4.00 21.03 12.08
C LYS A 136 4.43 19.58 11.90
N GLU A 137 4.74 18.88 12.99
CA GLU A 137 5.17 17.47 12.97
C GLU A 137 4.17 16.58 12.22
N GLU A 138 2.87 16.74 12.48
CA GLU A 138 1.81 16.01 11.79
C GLU A 138 1.89 16.18 10.26
N ARG A 139 2.24 17.39 9.79
CA ARG A 139 2.39 17.68 8.37
C ARG A 139 3.65 17.04 7.79
N VAL A 140 4.72 16.93 8.57
CA VAL A 140 5.96 16.24 8.15
C VAL A 140 5.70 14.74 8.01
N LYS A 141 5.02 14.13 8.99
CA LYS A 141 4.67 12.69 8.97
C LYS A 141 3.86 12.28 7.74
N LYS A 142 3.05 13.18 7.18
CA LYS A 142 2.33 12.90 5.92
C LYS A 142 3.25 12.56 4.74
N PHE A 143 4.50 13.03 4.75
CA PHE A 143 5.47 12.68 3.71
C PHE A 143 6.09 11.29 3.92
N ASP A 144 6.14 10.82 5.16
CA ASP A 144 6.72 9.51 5.50
C ASP A 144 5.73 8.37 5.16
N TYR A 145 4.44 8.67 5.11
CA TYR A 145 3.36 7.71 4.84
C TYR A 145 2.67 7.90 3.49
N CYS A 146 3.20 8.79 2.64
CA CYS A 146 2.57 9.06 1.36
C CYS A 146 2.90 7.98 0.32
N MET A 147 1.91 7.59 -0.47
CA MET A 147 2.06 6.75 -1.64
C MET A 147 1.25 7.33 -2.81
N PRO A 148 1.68 7.13 -4.08
CA PRO A 148 0.86 7.52 -5.22
C PRO A 148 -0.48 6.81 -5.14
N TYR A 149 -1.59 7.56 -5.16
CA TYR A 149 -2.92 6.96 -5.06
C TYR A 149 -3.31 6.38 -6.41
N TYR A 150 -3.47 5.07 -6.52
CA TYR A 150 -4.07 4.48 -7.71
C TYR A 150 -5.59 4.55 -7.56
N MET A 151 -6.26 5.30 -8.44
CA MET A 151 -7.73 5.28 -8.48
C MET A 151 -8.17 3.99 -9.15
N PRO A 152 -8.81 3.05 -8.45
CA PRO A 152 -9.26 1.83 -9.07
C PRO A 152 -10.32 2.16 -10.14
N LEU A 153 -10.25 1.46 -11.28
CA LEU A 153 -11.15 1.67 -12.43
C LEU A 153 -12.61 1.32 -12.09
N SER A 154 -12.80 0.48 -11.08
CA SER A 154 -14.03 0.24 -10.36
C SER A 154 -13.94 0.87 -8.97
N PRO A 155 -15.03 1.35 -8.36
CA PRO A 155 -15.02 1.65 -6.93
C PRO A 155 -14.46 0.44 -6.16
N PRO A 156 -13.74 0.65 -5.04
CA PRO A 156 -13.44 -0.44 -4.13
C PRO A 156 -14.74 -1.20 -3.91
N GLU A 157 -14.73 -2.52 -4.09
CA GLU A 157 -15.78 -3.31 -3.45
C GLU A 157 -15.67 -2.92 -1.98
N ASP A 158 -16.76 -2.43 -1.38
CA ASP A 158 -16.80 -2.27 0.08
C ASP A 158 -16.24 -3.58 0.62
N GLU A 159 -15.10 -3.56 1.33
CA GLU A 159 -14.61 -4.76 1.99
C GLU A 159 -15.76 -5.15 2.93
N ASP A 160 -16.53 -6.16 2.52
CA ASP A 160 -17.65 -6.65 3.29
C ASP A 160 -17.02 -7.06 4.62
N ASP A 161 -17.42 -6.41 5.72
CA ASP A 161 -16.94 -6.74 7.06
C ASP A 161 -17.23 -8.23 7.34
N THR A 162 -16.18 -9.05 7.16
CA THR A 162 -16.26 -10.52 7.20
C THR A 162 -16.10 -11.08 8.60
N VAL A 163 -15.90 -10.21 9.58
CA VAL A 163 -15.75 -10.57 10.98
C VAL A 163 -17.14 -10.64 11.63
N VAL A 164 -17.46 -11.80 12.20
CA VAL A 164 -18.57 -11.94 13.14
C VAL A 164 -18.06 -11.99 14.56
N ASN A 165 -18.61 -11.12 15.42
CA ASN A 165 -18.43 -11.24 16.85
C ASN A 165 -19.33 -12.37 17.39
N ILE A 166 -18.71 -13.39 17.95
CA ILE A 166 -19.35 -14.58 18.52
C ILE A 166 -19.45 -14.40 20.03
N MET A 167 -20.67 -14.50 20.54
CA MET A 167 -20.96 -14.60 21.97
C MET A 167 -21.74 -15.89 22.20
N TYR A 168 -21.03 -16.98 22.49
CA TYR A 168 -21.62 -18.30 22.67
C TYR A 168 -22.05 -18.51 24.13
N PRO A 169 -23.29 -18.94 24.39
CA PRO A 169 -23.90 -18.96 25.73
C PRO A 169 -23.47 -20.19 26.55
N LEU A 170 -22.17 -20.31 26.84
CA LEU A 170 -21.63 -21.23 27.82
C LEU A 170 -21.46 -20.54 29.19
N GLU A 171 -21.19 -21.28 30.26
CA GLU A 171 -20.78 -20.74 31.55
C GLU A 171 -19.32 -21.13 31.85
N PRO A 172 -18.34 -20.22 31.71
CA PRO A 172 -18.45 -18.82 31.26
C PRO A 172 -18.67 -18.69 29.74
N PRO A 173 -19.24 -17.57 29.25
CA PRO A 173 -19.53 -17.40 27.83
C PRO A 173 -18.24 -17.27 27.03
N ILE A 174 -18.23 -17.87 25.84
CA ILE A 174 -17.11 -17.74 24.91
C ILE A 174 -17.35 -16.48 24.07
N VAL A 175 -16.41 -15.54 24.14
CA VAL A 175 -16.41 -14.32 23.34
C VAL A 175 -15.20 -14.34 22.42
N CYS A 176 -15.43 -14.35 21.12
CA CYS A 176 -14.38 -14.35 20.11
C CYS A 176 -14.86 -13.72 18.81
N ASP A 177 -13.91 -13.39 17.94
CA ASP A 177 -14.18 -12.95 16.58
C ASP A 177 -13.86 -14.10 15.62
N PHE A 178 -14.69 -14.26 14.59
CA PHE A 178 -14.48 -15.24 13.52
C PHE A 178 -14.63 -14.55 12.17
N ASP A 179 -13.63 -14.65 11.31
CA ASP A 179 -13.63 -14.10 9.96
C ASP A 179 -13.93 -15.21 8.95
N TRP A 180 -15.09 -15.17 8.29
CA TRP A 180 -15.49 -16.26 7.39
C TRP A 180 -14.71 -16.32 6.06
N GLU A 181 -13.86 -15.34 5.76
CA GLU A 181 -12.96 -15.35 4.60
C GLU A 181 -11.54 -15.72 4.98
N MET A 182 -11.08 -15.29 6.16
CA MET A 182 -9.69 -15.47 6.61
C MET A 182 -9.50 -16.70 7.49
N ASP A 183 -10.51 -17.09 8.29
CA ASP A 183 -10.42 -18.21 9.21
C ASP A 183 -10.99 -19.50 8.59
N ASP A 184 -10.26 -20.60 8.76
CA ASP A 184 -10.81 -21.93 8.52
C ASP A 184 -11.68 -22.35 9.72
N MET A 185 -12.91 -22.80 9.44
CA MET A 185 -13.90 -23.15 10.46
C MET A 185 -13.44 -24.31 11.36
N GLU A 186 -12.80 -25.32 10.80
CA GLU A 186 -12.40 -26.50 11.58
C GLU A 186 -11.17 -26.15 12.41
N ASP A 187 -10.16 -25.52 11.81
CA ASP A 187 -8.94 -25.12 12.52
C ASP A 187 -9.26 -24.16 13.67
N PHE A 188 -10.14 -23.18 13.45
CA PHE A 188 -10.57 -22.24 14.48
C PHE A 188 -11.22 -22.94 15.68
N ILE A 189 -12.10 -23.92 15.43
CA ILE A 189 -12.79 -24.64 16.48
C ILE A 189 -11.84 -25.60 17.20
N ASP A 190 -10.97 -26.29 16.46
CA ASP A 190 -9.97 -27.20 17.01
C ASP A 190 -9.00 -26.47 17.94
N GLU A 191 -8.60 -25.24 17.60
CA GLU A 191 -7.81 -24.39 18.48
C GLU A 191 -8.56 -24.06 19.79
N LYS A 192 -9.86 -23.72 19.74
CA LYS A 192 -10.65 -23.44 20.96
C LYS A 192 -10.78 -24.67 21.87
N VAL A 193 -10.88 -25.86 21.29
CA VAL A 193 -10.92 -27.11 22.04
C VAL A 193 -9.55 -27.40 22.66
N LYS A 194 -8.48 -27.26 21.88
CA LYS A 194 -7.09 -27.46 22.32
C LYS A 194 -6.68 -26.51 23.44
N ASP A 195 -7.18 -25.27 23.41
CA ASP A 195 -6.97 -24.26 24.43
C ASP A 195 -7.87 -24.45 25.67
N GLU A 196 -8.66 -25.54 25.72
CA GLU A 196 -9.61 -25.85 26.79
C GLU A 196 -10.68 -24.76 27.01
N VAL A 197 -10.92 -23.92 26.00
CA VAL A 197 -11.95 -22.86 26.01
C VAL A 197 -13.31 -23.43 25.63
N LEU A 198 -13.33 -24.37 24.68
CA LEU A 198 -14.53 -25.06 24.22
C LEU A 198 -14.50 -26.54 24.60
N PRO A 199 -15.51 -27.06 25.33
CA PRO A 199 -15.63 -28.49 25.57
C PRO A 199 -15.81 -29.28 24.26
N GLU A 200 -15.15 -30.44 24.15
CA GLU A 200 -15.22 -31.29 22.94
C GLU A 200 -16.65 -31.69 22.58
N ASP A 201 -17.53 -31.89 23.57
CA ASP A 201 -18.94 -32.24 23.39
C ASP A 201 -19.81 -31.09 22.87
N GLU A 202 -19.32 -29.85 22.96
CA GLU A 202 -19.99 -28.64 22.46
C GLU A 202 -19.53 -28.25 21.05
N LYS A 203 -18.53 -28.96 20.49
CA LYS A 203 -17.89 -28.64 19.20
C LYS A 203 -18.88 -28.47 18.05
N GLU A 204 -19.80 -29.41 17.88
CA GLU A 204 -20.78 -29.38 16.78
C GLU A 204 -21.80 -28.26 16.96
N LYS A 205 -22.23 -27.98 18.20
CA LYS A 205 -23.16 -26.90 18.52
C LYS A 205 -22.54 -25.52 18.29
N PHE A 206 -21.28 -25.36 18.71
CA PHE A 206 -20.53 -24.12 18.51
C PHE A 206 -20.32 -23.83 17.02
N LYS A 207 -19.98 -24.87 16.23
CA LYS A 207 -19.88 -24.77 14.77
C LYS A 207 -21.16 -24.29 14.11
N ASP A 208 -22.29 -24.88 14.49
CA ASP A 208 -23.58 -24.50 13.93
C ASP A 208 -24.01 -23.10 14.37
N PHE A 209 -23.67 -22.69 15.58
CA PHE A 209 -23.84 -21.33 16.07
C PHE A 209 -23.05 -20.31 15.22
N ILE A 210 -21.77 -20.56 14.95
CA ILE A 210 -20.96 -19.67 14.09
C ILE A 210 -21.57 -19.58 12.69
N LYS A 211 -21.95 -20.71 12.08
CA LYS A 211 -22.59 -20.72 10.75
C LYS A 211 -23.88 -19.89 10.73
N GLU A 212 -24.68 -19.93 11.79
CA GLU A 212 -25.90 -19.13 11.90
C GLU A 212 -25.56 -17.63 11.96
N ARG A 213 -24.61 -17.22 12.80
CA ARG A 213 -24.13 -15.83 12.89
C ARG A 213 -23.59 -15.29 11.58
N VAL A 214 -22.78 -16.09 10.87
CA VAL A 214 -22.27 -15.73 9.54
C VAL A 214 -23.42 -15.54 8.54
N ARG A 215 -24.45 -16.39 8.58
CA ARG A 215 -25.63 -16.26 7.70
C ARG A 215 -26.44 -15.01 8.02
N GLU A 216 -26.62 -14.67 9.29
CA GLU A 216 -27.29 -13.44 9.71
C GLU A 216 -26.54 -12.22 9.20
N ARG A 217 -25.22 -12.15 9.44
CA ARG A 217 -24.38 -11.05 8.99
C ARG A 217 -24.40 -10.86 7.48
N LYS A 218 -24.28 -11.94 6.70
CA LYS A 218 -24.40 -11.89 5.23
C LYS A 218 -25.76 -11.38 4.75
N ARG A 219 -26.84 -11.64 5.48
CA ARG A 219 -28.18 -11.10 5.16
C ARG A 219 -28.26 -9.60 5.46
N GLU A 220 -27.69 -9.15 6.57
CA GLU A 220 -27.62 -7.72 6.92
C GLU A 220 -26.84 -6.94 5.87
N LEU A 221 -25.63 -7.40 5.51
CA LEU A 221 -24.80 -6.78 4.46
C LEU A 221 -25.56 -6.68 3.13
N LYS A 222 -26.27 -7.74 2.73
CA LYS A 222 -27.10 -7.73 1.53
C LYS A 222 -28.25 -6.71 1.60
N GLN A 223 -28.88 -6.53 2.76
CA GLN A 223 -29.96 -5.55 2.95
C GLN A 223 -29.41 -4.12 2.88
N VAL A 224 -28.31 -3.83 3.58
CA VAL A 224 -27.63 -2.53 3.55
C VAL A 224 -27.24 -2.17 2.11
N ARG A 225 -26.64 -3.12 1.38
CA ARG A 225 -26.24 -2.93 -0.02
C ARG A 225 -27.42 -2.66 -0.96
N ASN A 226 -28.59 -3.24 -0.68
CA ASN A 226 -29.79 -2.99 -1.46
C ASN A 226 -30.43 -1.64 -1.14
N GLN A 227 -30.38 -1.19 0.13
CA GLN A 227 -30.87 0.13 0.53
C GLN A 227 -29.98 1.27 0.02
N ALA A 228 -28.67 1.07 -0.05
CA ALA A 228 -27.71 2.05 -0.58
C ALA A 228 -27.83 2.27 -2.11
N LYS A 229 -28.58 1.41 -2.82
CA LYS A 229 -28.79 1.48 -4.28
C LYS A 229 -30.11 2.14 -4.69
N CYS A 230 -30.96 2.53 -3.73
CA CYS A 230 -32.23 3.24 -3.95
C CYS A 230 -32.07 4.73 -3.66
#